data_AF-A0A258Q4B3-F1
#
_entry.id   AF-A0A258Q4B3-F1
#
_cell.length_a   1.000
_cell.length_b   1.000
_cell.length_c   1.000
_cell.angle_alpha   90.00
_cell.angle_beta   90.00
_cell.angle_gamma   90.00
#
_symmetry.space_group_name_H-M   'P 1'
#
loop_
_entity.id
_entity.type
_entity.pdbx_description
1 polymer ?
#
loop_
_entity_poly.entity_id
_entity_poly.type
_entity_poly.pdbx_seq_one_letter_code
_entity_poly.pdbx_strand_id
1 'polypeptide(L)'
;MQTSHALDIQPLGNHKVRIYLNGKPLPKAKLKVMAPNQWLQELDADANGEATYNMPWAGLYVLVAIHLEPNKGVYQGDAYANIRHVSTYSVVKP
;
A
#
# COMPACT_ATOMS: atom_id res chain seq x y z
N MET A 1 5.87 -9.73 -14.17
CA MET A 1 6.24 -9.91 -12.75
C MET A 1 4.99 -10.33 -12.02
N GLN A 2 5.02 -11.47 -11.35
CA GLN A 2 3.85 -12.04 -10.64
C GLN A 2 3.92 -11.58 -9.18
N THR A 3 2.94 -10.78 -8.74
CA THR A 3 2.82 -10.34 -7.34
C THR A 3 2.42 -11.54 -6.48
N SER A 4 3.19 -11.88 -5.44
CA SER A 4 2.94 -13.06 -4.59
C SER A 4 1.85 -12.85 -3.53
N HIS A 5 1.50 -11.59 -3.24
CA HIS A 5 0.55 -11.21 -2.20
C HIS A 5 -0.76 -10.67 -2.78
N ALA A 6 -1.83 -10.79 -2.00
CA ALA A 6 -3.14 -10.25 -2.37
C ALA A 6 -3.11 -8.73 -2.52
N LEU A 7 -2.43 -8.01 -1.62
CA LEU A 7 -2.15 -6.57 -1.76
C LEU A 7 -0.64 -6.36 -1.87
N ASP A 8 -0.21 -5.63 -2.88
CA ASP A 8 1.22 -5.42 -3.18
C ASP A 8 1.50 -3.94 -3.52
N ILE A 9 2.71 -3.47 -3.18
CA ILE A 9 3.22 -2.14 -3.51
C ILE A 9 4.49 -2.34 -4.35
N GLN A 10 4.39 -2.09 -5.65
CA GLN A 10 5.50 -2.20 -6.58
C GLN A 10 6.19 -0.83 -6.75
N PRO A 11 7.51 -0.69 -6.50
CA PRO A 11 8.24 0.52 -6.87
C PRO A 11 8.39 0.63 -8.39
N LEU A 12 8.14 1.83 -8.93
CA LEU A 12 8.30 2.16 -10.36
C LEU A 12 9.52 3.06 -10.63
N GLY A 13 10.26 3.45 -9.59
CA GLY A 13 11.32 4.47 -9.66
C GLY A 13 10.77 5.90 -9.52
N ASN A 14 11.68 6.89 -9.44
CA ASN A 14 11.34 8.33 -9.36
C ASN A 14 10.26 8.68 -8.31
N HIS A 15 10.38 8.10 -7.11
CA HIS A 15 9.39 8.22 -6.03
C HIS A 15 7.95 7.88 -6.43
N LYS A 16 7.78 6.88 -7.30
CA LYS A 16 6.49 6.39 -7.74
C LYS A 16 6.32 4.92 -7.39
N VAL A 17 5.11 4.54 -6.99
CA VAL A 17 4.71 3.15 -6.77
C VAL A 17 3.41 2.84 -7.51
N ARG A 18 3.14 1.56 -7.73
CA ARG A 18 1.83 1.05 -8.12
C ARG A 18 1.32 0.05 -7.10
N ILE A 19 0.07 0.23 -6.66
CA ILE A 19 -0.61 -0.67 -5.75
C ILE A 19 -1.44 -1.67 -6.55
N TYR A 20 -1.30 -2.95 -6.20
CA TYR A 20 -2.02 -4.05 -6.83
C TYR A 20 -2.92 -4.75 -5.82
N LEU A 21 -4.12 -5.15 -6.23
CA LEU A 21 -4.97 -6.12 -5.55
C LEU A 21 -5.16 -7.34 -6.45
N ASN A 22 -4.77 -8.52 -5.97
CA ASN A 22 -4.82 -9.79 -6.69
C ASN A 22 -4.20 -9.70 -8.10
N GLY A 23 -3.03 -9.06 -8.18
CA GLY A 23 -2.27 -8.87 -9.43
C GLY A 23 -2.86 -7.83 -10.40
N LYS A 24 -3.95 -7.15 -10.05
CA LYS A 24 -4.54 -6.07 -10.85
C LYS A 24 -4.26 -4.70 -10.22
N PRO A 25 -3.95 -3.65 -11.00
CA PRO A 25 -3.80 -2.32 -10.44
C PRO A 25 -5.05 -1.90 -9.65
N LEU A 26 -4.87 -1.25 -8.50
CA LEU A 26 -5.95 -0.84 -7.60
C LEU A 26 -6.11 0.70 -7.61
N PRO A 27 -7.06 1.24 -8.40
CA PRO A 27 -7.33 2.67 -8.43
C PRO A 27 -7.86 3.18 -7.09
N LYS A 28 -7.56 4.45 -6.77
CA LYS A 28 -7.97 5.11 -5.50
C LYS A 28 -7.51 4.36 -4.24
N ALA A 29 -6.49 3.49 -4.36
CA ALA A 29 -5.87 2.87 -3.20
C ALA A 29 -5.31 3.96 -2.28
N LYS A 30 -5.61 3.86 -0.98
CA LYS A 30 -5.00 4.72 0.04
C LYS A 30 -3.57 4.27 0.30
N LEU A 31 -2.64 5.20 0.20
CA LEU A 31 -1.23 5.00 0.53
C LEU A 31 -0.81 6.00 1.62
N LYS A 32 -0.30 5.50 2.74
CA LYS A 32 0.33 6.32 3.78
C LYS A 32 1.84 6.26 3.63
N VAL A 33 2.51 7.40 3.70
CA VAL A 33 3.97 7.53 3.62
C VAL A 33 4.43 8.07 4.97
N MET A 34 5.25 7.30 5.68
CA MET A 34 5.73 7.62 7.01
C MET A 34 7.22 7.91 6.97
N ALA A 35 7.62 9.10 7.41
CA ALA A 35 9.01 9.53 7.51
C ALA A 35 9.63 9.14 8.88
N PRO A 36 10.97 9.14 9.02
CA PRO A 36 11.62 8.77 10.29
C PRO A 36 11.35 9.77 11.41
N ASN A 37 11.01 11.03 11.07
CA ASN A 37 10.61 12.08 12.01
C ASN A 37 9.11 12.08 12.32
N GLN A 38 8.41 10.97 12.08
CA GLN A 38 6.96 10.78 12.30
C GLN A 38 6.04 11.63 11.40
N TRP A 39 6.57 12.35 10.41
CA TRP A 39 5.73 13.01 9.42
C TRP A 39 4.97 12.00 8.55
N LEU A 40 3.74 12.35 8.17
CA LEU A 40 2.83 11.53 7.40
C LEU A 40 2.34 12.27 6.15
N GLN A 41 2.29 11.55 5.04
CA GLN A 41 1.54 11.94 3.84
C GLN A 41 0.54 10.85 3.50
N GLU A 42 -0.72 11.25 3.26
CA GLU A 42 -1.74 10.35 2.74
C GLU A 42 -1.99 10.68 1.26
N LEU A 43 -2.04 9.65 0.44
CA LEU A 43 -2.21 9.73 -1.01
C LEU A 43 -3.33 8.79 -1.46
N ASP A 44 -4.03 9.19 -2.51
CA ASP A 44 -4.89 8.31 -3.29
C ASP A 44 -4.19 7.96 -4.60
N ALA A 45 -4.18 6.67 -4.92
CA ALA A 45 -3.67 6.20 -6.20
C ALA A 45 -4.57 6.65 -7.36
N ASP A 46 -3.97 6.90 -8.52
CA ASP A 46 -4.66 7.31 -9.72
C ASP A 46 -5.44 6.16 -10.40
N ALA A 47 -5.93 6.40 -11.62
CA ALA A 47 -6.67 5.41 -12.40
C ALA A 47 -5.85 4.15 -12.76
N ASN A 48 -4.53 4.23 -12.72
CA ASN A 48 -3.60 3.13 -12.97
C ASN A 48 -3.13 2.47 -11.67
N GLY A 49 -3.71 2.84 -10.52
CA GLY A 49 -3.27 2.39 -9.21
C GLY A 49 -1.90 2.94 -8.82
N GLU A 50 -1.47 4.05 -9.41
CA GLU A 50 -0.16 4.65 -9.16
C GLU A 50 -0.23 5.83 -8.22
N ALA A 51 0.80 6.01 -7.39
CA ALA A 51 0.96 7.16 -6.51
C ALA A 51 2.41 7.64 -6.51
N THR A 52 2.59 8.95 -6.58
CA THR A 52 3.91 9.60 -6.43
C THR A 52 4.01 10.17 -5.02
N TYR A 53 5.07 9.82 -4.31
CA TYR A 53 5.28 10.19 -2.92
C TYR A 53 6.48 11.13 -2.75
N ASN A 54 6.52 11.83 -1.62
CA ASN A 54 7.61 12.75 -1.30
C ASN A 54 8.51 12.17 -0.22
N MET A 55 9.82 12.43 -0.33
CA MET A 55 10.81 12.10 0.68
C MET A 55 11.64 13.37 0.99
N PRO A 56 11.10 14.35 1.72
CA PRO A 56 11.79 15.63 1.92
C PRO A 56 13.05 15.49 2.80
N TRP A 57 13.03 14.64 3.83
CA TRP A 57 14.17 14.40 4.73
C TRP A 57 14.94 13.12 4.41
N ALA A 58 16.22 13.06 4.77
CA ALA A 58 17.02 11.84 4.73
C ALA A 58 16.48 10.78 5.70
N GLY A 59 16.70 9.50 5.40
CA GLY A 59 16.37 8.36 6.26
C GLY A 59 15.32 7.40 5.70
N LEU A 60 14.86 6.49 6.56
CA LEU A 60 13.94 5.40 6.20
C LEU A 60 12.49 5.88 6.13
N TYR A 61 11.86 5.67 4.98
CA TYR A 61 10.42 5.83 4.79
C TYR A 61 9.73 4.48 4.74
N VAL A 62 8.53 4.41 5.31
CA VAL A 62 7.64 3.25 5.21
C VAL A 62 6.36 3.68 4.52
N LEU A 63 6.06 3.03 3.40
CA LEU A 63 4.83 3.17 2.64
C LEU A 63 3.88 2.05 3.07
N VAL A 64 2.63 2.38 3.39
CA VAL A 64 1.62 1.43 3.87
C VAL A 64 0.37 1.55 3.02
N ALA A 65 -0.06 0.43 2.44
CA ALA A 65 -1.36 0.29 1.79
C ALA A 65 -2.23 -0.66 2.60
N ILE A 66 -3.50 -0.30 2.78
CA ILE A 66 -4.50 -1.12 3.46
C ILE A 66 -5.72 -1.21 2.54
N HIS A 67 -6.19 -2.43 2.28
CA HIS A 67 -7.43 -2.67 1.56
C HIS A 67 -8.38 -3.51 2.41
N LEU A 68 -9.59 -3.01 2.64
CA LEU A 68 -10.64 -3.74 3.34
C LEU A 68 -11.58 -4.34 2.30
N GLU A 69 -11.52 -5.66 2.14
CA GLU A 69 -12.36 -6.40 1.22
C GLU A 69 -13.63 -6.86 1.95
N PRO A 70 -14.82 -6.39 1.54
CA PRO A 70 -16.08 -6.84 2.13
C PRO A 70 -16.42 -8.25 1.69
N ASN A 71 -15.89 -9.21 2.45
CA ASN A 71 -16.04 -10.63 2.23
C ASN A 71 -16.39 -11.26 3.58
N LYS A 72 -17.63 -11.72 3.73
CA LYS A 72 -18.13 -12.34 4.97
C LYS A 72 -17.76 -13.82 4.97
N GLY A 73 -17.36 -14.34 6.13
CA GLY A 73 -17.04 -15.75 6.27
C GLY A 73 -17.02 -16.21 7.71
N VAL A 74 -16.57 -17.45 7.90
CA VAL A 74 -16.35 -18.06 9.21
C VAL A 74 -14.94 -18.60 9.25
N TYR A 75 -14.18 -18.27 10.30
CA TYR A 75 -12.85 -18.79 10.53
C TYR A 75 -12.79 -19.38 11.94
N GLN A 76 -12.47 -20.68 12.03
CA GLN A 76 -12.42 -21.42 13.31
C GLN A 76 -13.70 -21.30 14.16
N GLY A 77 -14.86 -21.14 13.52
CA GLY A 77 -16.16 -21.00 14.19
C GLY A 77 -16.61 -19.56 14.43
N ASP A 78 -15.72 -18.58 14.28
CA ASP A 78 -16.05 -17.16 14.43
C ASP A 78 -16.40 -16.51 13.10
N ALA A 79 -17.52 -15.79 13.07
CA ALA A 79 -17.95 -15.03 11.90
C ALA A 79 -17.14 -13.73 11.75
N TYR A 80 -16.72 -13.41 10.53
CA TYR A 80 -16.10 -12.13 10.19
C TYR A 80 -16.83 -11.45 9.03
N ALA A 81 -16.76 -10.11 9.00
CA ALA A 81 -17.45 -9.30 8.00
C ALA A 81 -16.56 -8.91 6.79
N ASN A 82 -15.26 -8.81 7.01
CA ASN A 82 -14.30 -8.32 6.00
C ASN A 82 -12.95 -9.02 6.15
N ILE A 83 -12.19 -9.04 5.06
CA ILE A 83 -10.77 -9.41 5.04
C ILE A 83 -9.95 -8.12 4.94
N ARG A 84 -8.99 -7.93 5.83
CA ARG A 84 -8.11 -6.75 5.82
C ARG A 84 -6.74 -7.13 5.26
N HIS A 85 -6.45 -6.65 4.06
CA HIS A 85 -5.13 -6.80 3.43
C HIS A 85 -4.25 -5.61 3.81
N VAL A 86 -2.99 -5.88 4.14
CA VAL A 86 -1.99 -4.87 4.49
C VAL A 86 -0.71 -5.18 3.75
N SER A 87 -0.11 -4.16 3.13
CA SER A 87 1.18 -4.26 2.47
C SER A 87 2.04 -3.07 2.84
N THR A 88 3.34 -3.32 3.01
CA THR A 88 4.32 -2.30 3.37
C THR A 88 5.52 -2.35 2.44
N TYR A 89 6.00 -1.19 2.04
CA TYR A 89 7.23 -1.04 1.28
C TYR A 89 8.16 -0.04 1.98
N SER A 90 9.43 -0.40 2.13
CA SER A 90 10.43 0.41 2.81
C SER A 90 11.48 0.92 1.82
N VAL A 91 11.81 2.21 1.90
CA VAL A 91 12.82 2.85 1.05
C VAL A 91 13.63 3.86 1.85
N VAL A 92 14.93 3.93 1.59
CA VAL A 92 15.84 4.85 2.28
C VAL A 92 16.17 6.02 1.34
N LYS A 93 16.05 7.25 1.84
CA LYS A 93 16.73 8.41 1.26
C LYS A 93 18.13 8.52 1.88
N PRO A 94 19.22 8.52 1.10
CA PRO A 94 20.55 8.79 1.64
C PRO A 94 20.65 10.19 2.24
#